data_AF-A0A317YLR4-F1
#
_entry.id   AF-A0A317YLR4-F1
#
_cell.length_a   1.000
_cell.length_b   1.000
_cell.length_c   1.000
_cell.angle_alpha   90.00
_cell.angle_beta   90.00
_cell.angle_gamma   90.00
#
_symmetry.space_group_name_H-M   'P 1'
#
loop_
_entity.id
_entity.type
_entity.pdbx_description
1 polymer ?
#
loop_
_entity_poly.entity_id
_entity_poly.type
_entity_poly.pdbx_seq_one_letter_code
_entity_poly.pdbx_strand_id
1 'polypeptide(L)'
;KAESYMKEYEDEYISMEHILRSAMDIDQTTKHYINNKVEVIKEIIKKVRGGNHVTSQNPEVNYEALAKYGRDLVEEVRQGKMDPVIG
;
A
#
# COMPACT_ATOMS: atom_id res chain seq x y z
N LYS A 1 -14.19 7.17 5.52
CA LYS A 1 -13.26 6.55 6.50
C LYS A 1 -11.80 6.83 6.12
N ALA A 2 -11.41 6.67 4.85
CA ALA A 2 -10.04 6.96 4.39
C ALA A 2 -9.65 8.42 4.64
N GLU A 3 -10.54 9.37 4.32
CA GLU A 3 -10.34 10.79 4.64
C GLU A 3 -10.16 11.07 6.14
N SER A 4 -10.77 10.27 7.02
CA SER A 4 -10.58 10.41 8.46
C SER A 4 -9.16 10.02 8.85
N TYR A 5 -8.64 8.93 8.28
CA TYR A 5 -7.27 8.49 8.49
C TYR A 5 -6.24 9.41 7.84
N MET A 6 -6.55 9.97 6.67
CA MET A 6 -5.75 11.02 6.04
C MET A 6 -5.57 12.21 6.98
N LYS A 7 -6.67 12.68 7.60
CA LYS A 7 -6.61 13.75 8.61
C LYS A 7 -5.85 13.35 9.87
N GLU A 8 -6.04 12.12 10.36
CA GLU A 8 -5.32 11.59 11.53
C GLU A 8 -3.80 11.51 11.30
N TYR A 9 -3.39 11.22 10.06
CA TYR A 9 -1.98 11.15 9.66
C TYR A 9 -1.42 12.48 9.15
N GLU A 10 -2.22 13.55 9.22
CA GLU A 10 -1.84 14.89 8.76
C GLU A 10 -1.37 14.90 7.30
N ASP A 11 -2.02 14.09 6.47
CA ASP A 11 -1.72 13.95 5.05
C ASP A 11 -2.60 14.86 4.18
N GLU A 12 -2.06 15.32 3.04
CA GLU A 12 -2.77 16.17 2.09
C GLU A 12 -3.51 15.37 1.02
N TYR A 13 -3.08 14.12 0.75
CA TYR A 13 -3.70 13.23 -0.22
C TYR A 13 -3.99 11.83 0.37
N ILE A 14 -4.94 11.14 -0.25
CA ILE A 14 -5.25 9.75 0.10
C ILE A 14 -4.17 8.83 -0.48
N SER A 15 -3.51 8.05 0.38
CA SER A 15 -2.62 6.96 0.00
C SER A 15 -3.23 5.58 0.29
N MET A 16 -2.53 4.53 -0.15
CA MET A 16 -2.91 3.14 0.10
C MET A 16 -3.01 2.78 1.58
N GLU A 17 -2.21 3.38 2.47
CA GLU A 17 -2.31 3.12 3.90
C GLU A 17 -3.66 3.61 4.47
N HIS A 18 -4.22 4.72 3.98
CA HIS A 18 -5.55 5.19 4.39
C HIS A 18 -6.65 4.24 3.93
N ILE A 19 -6.53 3.72 2.71
CA ILE A 19 -7.47 2.74 2.14
C ILE A 19 -7.40 1.44 2.95
N LEU A 20 -6.18 0.95 3.20
CA LEU A 20 -5.94 -0.26 3.97
C LEU A 20 -6.52 -0.11 5.40
N ARG A 21 -6.21 0.98 6.10
CA ARG A 21 -6.78 1.29 7.44
C ARG A 21 -8.30 1.35 7.41
N SER A 22 -8.88 1.90 6.34
CA SER A 22 -10.34 1.94 6.17
C SER A 22 -10.95 0.57 5.97
N ALA A 23 -10.32 -0.29 5.15
CA ALA A 23 -10.77 -1.66 4.91
C ALA A 23 -10.79 -2.46 6.22
N MET A 24 -9.81 -2.26 7.11
CA MET A 24 -9.82 -2.90 8.44
C MET A 24 -11.05 -2.53 9.28
N ASP A 25 -11.66 -1.38 9.02
CA ASP A 25 -12.75 -0.86 9.82
C ASP A 25 -14.13 -1.08 9.21
N ILE A 26 -14.22 -1.28 7.90
CA ILE A 26 -15.53 -1.35 7.20
C ILE A 26 -15.71 -2.65 6.42
N ASP A 27 -14.65 -3.26 5.89
CA ASP A 27 -14.75 -4.46 5.07
C ASP A 27 -14.74 -5.73 5.93
N GLN A 28 -15.77 -6.56 5.77
CA GLN A 28 -15.95 -7.76 6.60
C GLN A 28 -14.89 -8.83 6.29
N THR A 29 -14.54 -9.00 5.02
CA THR A 29 -13.52 -9.97 4.60
C THR A 29 -12.17 -9.59 5.18
N THR A 30 -11.77 -8.34 5.03
CA THR A 30 -10.53 -7.80 5.57
C THR A 30 -10.49 -8.01 7.08
N LYS A 31 -11.52 -7.58 7.82
CA LYS A 31 -11.63 -7.80 9.27
C LYS A 31 -11.46 -9.26 9.68
N HIS A 32 -12.11 -10.18 8.96
CA HIS A 32 -12.04 -11.61 9.26
C HIS A 32 -10.60 -12.13 9.25
N TYR A 33 -9.79 -11.75 8.26
CA TYR A 33 -8.43 -12.25 8.10
C TYR A 33 -7.37 -11.53 8.95
N ILE A 34 -7.61 -10.26 9.31
CA ILE A 34 -6.60 -9.44 10.01
C ILE A 34 -6.88 -9.25 11.50
N ASN A 35 -7.96 -9.78 12.06
CA ASN A 35 -8.50 -9.36 13.37
C ASN A 35 -7.44 -9.31 14.50
N ASN A 36 -6.48 -10.25 14.52
CA ASN A 36 -5.40 -10.31 15.51
C ASN A 36 -4.09 -9.60 15.11
N LYS A 37 -4.05 -8.91 13.97
CA LYS A 37 -2.86 -8.27 13.38
C LYS A 37 -3.00 -6.77 13.22
N VAL A 38 -4.14 -6.18 13.60
CA VAL A 38 -4.42 -4.75 13.41
C VAL A 38 -3.31 -3.87 13.98
N GLU A 39 -2.88 -4.12 15.22
CA GLU A 39 -1.79 -3.36 15.85
C GLU A 39 -0.45 -3.56 15.15
N VAL A 40 -0.14 -4.79 14.73
CA VAL A 40 1.07 -5.09 13.96
C VAL A 40 1.08 -4.32 12.64
N ILE A 41 -0.05 -4.25 11.95
CA ILE A 41 -0.16 -3.52 10.68
C ILE A 41 0.01 -2.01 10.91
N LYS A 42 -0.59 -1.44 11.98
CA LYS A 42 -0.37 -0.02 12.33
C LYS A 42 1.10 0.28 12.58
N GLU A 43 1.81 -0.60 13.29
CA GLU A 43 3.25 -0.44 13.53
C GLU A 43 4.08 -0.55 12.25
N ILE A 44 3.71 -1.46 11.34
CA ILE A 44 4.35 -1.55 10.02
C ILE A 44 4.09 -0.27 9.21
N ILE A 45 2.86 0.25 9.20
CA ILE A 45 2.53 1.51 8.52
C ILE A 45 3.39 2.64 9.06
N LYS A 46 3.53 2.81 10.38
CA LYS A 46 4.41 3.83 10.97
C LYS A 46 5.87 3.67 10.52
N LYS A 47 6.38 2.44 10.51
CA LYS A 47 7.76 2.15 10.07
C LYS A 47 7.99 2.47 8.60
N VAL A 48 7.04 2.09 7.74
CA VAL A 48 7.11 2.36 6.29
C VAL A 48 7.05 3.86 6.04
N ARG A 49 6.14 4.56 6.71
CA ARG A 49 6.00 6.02 6.60
C ARG A 49 7.24 6.77 7.09
N GLY A 50 7.93 6.25 8.10
CA GLY A 50 9.20 6.82 8.57
C GLY A 50 9.11 8.27 9.06
N GLY A 51 7.91 8.73 9.44
CA GLY A 51 7.64 10.13 9.81
C GLY A 51 7.31 11.05 8.63
N ASN A 52 7.27 10.53 7.40
CA ASN A 52 6.86 11.31 6.24
C ASN A 52 5.33 11.43 6.13
N HIS A 53 4.90 12.54 5.53
CA HIS A 53 3.51 12.81 5.18
C HIS A 53 3.31 12.67 3.67
N VAL A 54 2.08 12.35 3.28
CA VAL A 54 1.65 12.24 1.90
C VAL A 54 1.26 13.64 1.41
N THR A 55 2.25 14.36 0.87
CA THR A 55 2.12 15.75 0.37
C THR A 55 2.11 15.83 -1.16
N SER A 56 2.00 14.70 -1.86
CA SER A 56 1.85 14.65 -3.31
C SER A 56 0.82 13.59 -3.72
N GLN A 57 0.26 13.72 -4.92
CA GLN A 57 -0.72 12.75 -5.45
C GLN A 57 -0.13 11.36 -5.71
N ASN A 58 1.20 11.25 -5.85
CA ASN A 58 1.90 10.00 -6.17
C ASN A 58 2.95 9.66 -5.08
N PRO A 59 2.56 9.51 -3.81
CA PRO A 59 3.51 9.21 -2.73
C PRO A 59 4.16 7.83 -2.89
N GLU A 60 3.47 6.92 -3.57
CA GLU A 60 3.90 5.55 -3.86
C GLU A 60 5.14 5.45 -4.74
N VAL A 61 5.41 6.49 -5.54
CA VAL A 61 6.67 6.57 -6.32
C VAL A 61 7.88 6.61 -5.40
N ASN A 62 7.74 7.13 -4.18
CA ASN A 62 8.81 7.14 -3.18
C ASN A 62 8.93 5.80 -2.44
N TYR A 63 7.88 4.97 -2.49
CA TYR A 63 7.88 3.65 -1.88
C TYR A 63 8.39 2.64 -2.91
N GLU A 64 9.70 2.39 -2.91
CA GLU A 64 10.36 1.33 -3.69
C GLU A 64 9.89 -0.10 -3.32
N ALA A 65 8.72 -0.28 -2.68
CA ALA A 65 8.25 -1.58 -2.23
C ALA A 65 8.05 -2.58 -3.37
N LEU A 66 7.56 -2.14 -4.53
CA LEU A 66 7.47 -3.00 -5.72
C LEU A 66 8.86 -3.35 -6.26
N ALA A 67 9.80 -2.39 -6.30
CA ALA A 67 11.18 -2.66 -6.72
C ALA A 67 11.91 -3.59 -5.73
N LYS A 68 11.58 -3.49 -4.43
CA LYS A 68 12.26 -4.22 -3.35
C LYS A 68 11.68 -5.61 -3.09
N TYR A 69 10.38 -5.80 -3.26
CA TYR A 69 9.68 -7.05 -2.91
C TYR A 69 8.80 -7.61 -4.02
N GLY A 70 8.59 -6.88 -5.11
CA GLY A 70 7.83 -7.31 -6.26
C GLY A 70 8.70 -7.63 -7.46
N ARG A 71 8.09 -8.27 -8.45
CA ARG A 71 8.66 -8.49 -9.78
C ARG A 71 7.71 -7.87 -10.79
N ASP A 72 8.17 -6.88 -11.54
CA ASP A 72 7.36 -6.25 -12.58
C ASP A 72 7.42 -7.09 -13.87
N LEU A 73 6.43 -7.96 -14.01
CA LEU A 73 6.29 -8.85 -15.16
C LEU A 73 6.00 -8.09 -16.46
N VAL A 74 5.36 -6.91 -16.39
CA VAL A 74 5.05 -6.10 -17.58
C VAL A 74 6.34 -5.50 -18.13
N GLU A 75 7.20 -5.00 -17.26
CA GLU A 75 8.50 -4.46 -17.65
C GLU A 75 9.43 -5.56 -18.19
N GLU A 76 9.41 -6.75 -17.62
CA GLU A 76 10.17 -7.89 -18.15
C GLU A 76 9.71 -8.35 -19.54
N VAL A 77 8.39 -8.35 -19.78
CA VAL A 77 7.84 -8.60 -21.12
C VAL A 77 8.29 -7.52 -22.09
N ARG A 78 8.25 -6.24 -21.69
CA ARG A 78 8.72 -5.12 -22.53
C ARG A 78 10.21 -5.23 -22.88
N GLN A 79 11.02 -5.75 -21.97
CA GLN A 79 12.45 -6.00 -22.16
C GLN A 79 12.76 -7.31 -22.91
N GLY A 80 11.75 -8.08 -23.32
CA GLY A 80 11.92 -9.36 -24.01
C GLY A 80 12.53 -10.46 -23.13
N LYS A 81 12.44 -10.33 -21.80
CA LYS A 81 12.99 -11.27 -20.82
C LYS A 81 12.05 -12.41 -20.46
N MET A 82 10.82 -12.38 -20.96
CA MET A 82 9.81 -13.40 -20.69
C MET A 82 9.52 -14.17 -21.97
N ASP A 83 9.62 -15.50 -21.90
CA ASP A 83 9.24 -16.36 -23.01
C ASP A 83 7.74 -16.25 -23.30
N PRO A 84 7.34 -16.27 -24.59
CA PRO A 84 5.94 -16.21 -24.94
C PRO A 84 5.20 -17.41 -24.37
N VAL A 85 4.21 -17.14 -23.52
CA VAL A 85 3.31 -18.18 -23.01
C VAL A 85 2.37 -18.56 -24.15
N ILE A 86 2.50 -19.78 -24.66
CA ILE A 86 1.62 -20.32 -25.70
C ILE A 86 0.53 -21.16 -25.03
N GLY A 87 -0.72 -20.72 -25.21
CA GLY A 87 -1.96 -21.42 -24.92
C GLY A 87 -2.93 -21.18 -26.06
#